data_AF-A0A6V7RX26-F1
#
_entry.id   AF-A0A6V7RX26-F1
#
_cell.length_a   1.000
_cell.length_b   1.000
_cell.length_c   1.000
_cell.angle_alpha   90.00
_cell.angle_beta   90.00
_cell.angle_gamma   90.00
#
_symmetry.space_group_name_H-M   'P 1'
#
loop_
_entity.id
_entity.type
_entity.pdbx_description
1 polymer ?
#
loop_
_entity_poly.entity_id
_entity_poly.type
_entity_poly.pdbx_seq_one_letter_code
_entity_poly.pdbx_strand_id
1 'polypeptide(L)'
;MGSGKPSGLRSARKLRIRRRTQRWADKGYKKSHLGTRWKSNPFRGSSHAKGIVVEKVAIEAKQPNSAYRKCVRVQLIKNGKKITAFVPGDGCLNFIDENDEVLVSGFGRSGHSVGDLPGVKFKVVKVARVSLLALFKEKKEKPRS
;
A
#
# COMPACT_ATOMS: atom_id res chain seq x y z
N MET A 1 -14.47 -43.49 -6.68
CA MET A 1 -14.72 -42.39 -5.71
C MET A 1 -16.12 -41.86 -5.93
N GLY A 2 -17.00 -41.96 -4.91
CA GLY A 2 -18.40 -41.53 -5.03
C GLY A 2 -18.57 -40.02 -5.14
N SER A 3 -19.67 -39.57 -5.78
CA SER A 3 -19.94 -38.14 -5.96
C SER A 3 -20.10 -37.48 -4.59
N GLY A 4 -19.16 -36.62 -4.21
CA GLY A 4 -19.13 -36.01 -2.88
C GLY A 4 -20.23 -34.96 -2.64
N LYS A 5 -21.19 -34.76 -3.56
CA LYS A 5 -22.26 -33.75 -3.52
C LYS A 5 -23.62 -34.44 -3.67
N PRO A 6 -24.66 -34.02 -2.92
CA PRO A 6 -26.02 -34.52 -3.15
C PRO A 6 -26.54 -34.01 -4.50
N SER A 7 -27.18 -34.88 -5.29
CA SER A 7 -27.78 -34.57 -6.59
C SER A 7 -29.32 -34.74 -6.63
N GLY A 8 -29.94 -35.12 -5.51
CA GLY A 8 -31.39 -35.36 -5.45
C GLY A 8 -32.23 -34.07 -5.56
N LEU A 9 -33.46 -34.20 -6.09
CA LEU A 9 -34.41 -33.10 -6.35
C LEU A 9 -34.68 -32.19 -5.13
N ARG A 10 -34.69 -32.75 -3.92
CA ARG A 10 -34.95 -32.02 -2.65
C ARG A 10 -33.67 -31.59 -1.90
N SER A 11 -32.51 -31.54 -2.56
CA SER A 11 -31.21 -31.28 -1.91
C SER A 11 -30.71 -29.82 -1.96
N ALA A 12 -31.49 -28.90 -2.52
CA ALA A 12 -31.09 -27.51 -2.77
C ALA A 12 -30.57 -26.77 -1.52
N ARG A 13 -31.22 -26.96 -0.35
CA ARG A 13 -30.81 -26.34 0.92
C ARG A 13 -29.38 -26.75 1.31
N LYS A 14 -29.06 -28.03 1.18
CA LYS A 14 -27.73 -28.59 1.51
C LYS A 14 -26.66 -28.05 0.57
N LEU A 15 -26.96 -27.96 -0.73
CA LEU A 15 -26.06 -27.36 -1.73
C LEU A 15 -25.79 -25.87 -1.45
N ARG A 16 -26.83 -25.08 -1.11
CA ARG A 16 -26.69 -23.66 -0.76
C ARG A 16 -25.82 -23.45 0.47
N ILE A 17 -26.07 -24.19 1.55
CA ILE A 17 -25.29 -24.10 2.79
C ILE A 17 -23.83 -24.46 2.52
N ARG A 18 -23.59 -25.57 1.80
CA ARG A 18 -22.24 -25.99 1.44
C ARG A 18 -21.51 -24.93 0.61
N ARG A 19 -22.16 -24.32 -0.39
CA ARG A 19 -21.52 -23.26 -1.18
C ARG A 19 -21.19 -22.06 -0.29
N ARG A 20 -22.09 -21.67 0.62
CA ARG A 20 -21.88 -20.58 1.57
C ARG A 20 -20.68 -20.84 2.48
N THR A 21 -20.55 -22.03 3.05
CA THR A 21 -19.42 -22.37 3.93
C THR A 21 -18.11 -22.43 3.15
N GLN A 22 -18.10 -23.09 1.99
CA GLN A 22 -16.92 -23.21 1.12
C GLN A 22 -16.45 -21.84 0.58
N ARG A 23 -17.38 -20.89 0.37
CA ARG A 23 -17.03 -19.54 -0.10
C ARG A 23 -16.11 -18.80 0.89
N TRP A 24 -16.17 -19.11 2.18
CA TRP A 24 -15.26 -18.52 3.17
C TRP A 24 -13.81 -18.99 3.06
N ALA A 25 -13.53 -20.09 2.37
CA ALA A 25 -12.17 -20.51 2.04
C ALA A 25 -11.55 -19.63 0.94
N ASP A 26 -12.37 -18.96 0.11
CA ASP A 26 -11.90 -18.00 -0.87
C ASP A 26 -11.35 -16.74 -0.18
N LYS A 27 -10.07 -16.45 -0.40
CA LYS A 27 -9.37 -15.34 0.26
C LYS A 27 -9.94 -13.97 -0.14
N GLY A 28 -10.39 -13.81 -1.40
CA GLY A 28 -10.96 -12.56 -1.89
C GLY A 28 -12.33 -12.26 -1.26
N TYR A 29 -13.18 -13.28 -1.20
CA TYR A 29 -14.47 -13.22 -0.51
C TYR A 29 -14.28 -12.93 0.97
N LYS A 30 -13.40 -13.69 1.65
CA LYS A 30 -13.09 -13.48 3.06
C LYS A 30 -12.59 -12.05 3.34
N LYS A 31 -11.67 -11.53 2.54
CA LYS A 31 -11.09 -10.18 2.70
C LYS A 31 -12.12 -9.06 2.47
N SER A 32 -13.04 -9.24 1.53
CA SER A 32 -14.10 -8.25 1.25
C SER A 32 -15.19 -8.23 2.32
N HIS A 33 -15.56 -9.39 2.87
CA HIS A 33 -16.67 -9.51 3.82
C HIS A 33 -16.26 -9.32 5.30
N LEU A 34 -14.98 -9.50 5.65
CA LEU A 34 -14.49 -9.24 7.02
C LEU A 34 -14.31 -7.75 7.35
N GLY A 35 -14.34 -6.86 6.35
CA GLY A 35 -14.07 -5.44 6.56
C GLY A 35 -12.62 -5.11 6.96
N THR A 36 -11.70 -6.07 6.88
CA THR A 36 -10.27 -5.90 7.23
C THR A 36 -9.62 -4.75 6.46
N ARG A 37 -10.09 -4.49 5.22
CA ARG A 37 -9.65 -3.36 4.39
C ARG A 37 -9.78 -2.01 5.10
N TRP A 38 -10.79 -1.82 5.95
CA TRP A 38 -11.07 -0.54 6.61
C TRP A 38 -10.33 -0.41 7.95
N LYS A 39 -10.23 -1.53 8.68
CA LYS A 39 -9.61 -1.56 10.02
C LYS A 39 -8.08 -1.56 9.96
N SER A 40 -7.50 -2.45 9.15
CA SER A 40 -6.06 -2.73 9.19
C SER A 40 -5.24 -1.90 8.19
N ASN A 41 -5.86 -1.42 7.10
CA ASN A 41 -5.15 -0.63 6.10
C ASN A 41 -4.86 0.79 6.65
N PRO A 42 -3.60 1.26 6.64
CA PRO A 42 -3.27 2.64 6.98
C PRO A 42 -4.04 3.67 6.14
N PHE A 43 -4.42 3.34 4.91
CA PHE A 43 -5.16 4.25 4.05
C PHE A 43 -6.68 4.20 4.23
N ARG A 44 -7.20 3.35 5.12
CA ARG A 44 -8.66 3.16 5.34
C ARG A 44 -9.43 3.06 4.01
N GLY A 45 -8.92 2.28 3.07
CA GLY A 45 -9.57 2.01 1.78
C GLY A 45 -9.32 3.01 0.65
N SER A 46 -8.78 4.20 0.93
CA SER A 46 -8.38 5.20 -0.08
C SER A 46 -7.17 4.74 -0.92
N SER A 47 -7.06 5.23 -2.15
CA SER A 47 -5.91 5.00 -3.04
C SER A 47 -4.67 5.79 -2.60
N HIS A 48 -4.87 7.02 -2.14
CA HIS A 48 -3.82 7.94 -1.71
C HIS A 48 -4.08 8.44 -0.29
N ALA A 49 -3.03 8.92 0.36
CA ALA A 49 -3.11 9.61 1.63
C ALA A 49 -2.08 10.72 1.73
N LYS A 50 -2.49 11.83 2.34
CA LYS A 50 -1.62 12.94 2.69
C LYS A 50 -0.95 12.64 4.04
N GLY A 51 0.31 13.03 4.17
CA GLY A 51 1.06 12.88 5.41
C GLY A 51 2.18 13.91 5.53
N ILE A 52 2.79 13.96 6.71
CA ILE A 52 3.91 14.82 7.06
C ILE A 52 5.15 13.94 7.19
N VAL A 53 6.27 14.37 6.63
CA VAL A 53 7.56 13.67 6.74
C VAL A 53 8.11 13.83 8.15
N VAL A 54 8.47 12.71 8.77
CA VAL A 54 9.06 12.68 10.11
C VAL A 54 10.58 12.58 10.04
N GLU A 55 11.09 11.63 9.26
CA GLU A 55 12.53 11.39 9.14
C GLU A 55 12.86 10.74 7.78
N LYS A 56 14.10 10.93 7.33
CA LYS A 56 14.68 10.25 6.16
C LYS A 56 15.30 8.93 6.62
N VAL A 57 15.01 7.82 5.93
CA VAL A 57 15.46 6.48 6.31
C VAL A 57 16.04 5.75 5.10
N ALA A 58 17.18 5.08 5.28
CA ALA A 58 17.72 4.14 4.31
C ALA A 58 17.29 2.71 4.67
N ILE A 59 16.74 1.97 3.71
CA ILE A 59 16.35 0.57 3.89
C ILE A 59 17.23 -0.29 2.99
N GLU A 60 17.88 -1.29 3.56
CA GLU A 60 18.69 -2.25 2.80
C GLU A 60 17.82 -3.09 1.86
N ALA A 61 18.29 -3.30 0.64
CA ALA A 61 17.65 -4.18 -0.32
C ALA A 61 17.71 -5.64 0.15
N LYS A 62 16.71 -6.42 -0.24
CA LYS A 62 16.77 -7.88 -0.06
C LYS A 62 17.87 -8.47 -0.95
N GLN A 63 18.59 -9.44 -0.40
CA GLN A 63 19.44 -10.35 -1.16
C GLN A 63 18.67 -10.91 -2.37
N PRO A 64 19.29 -11.04 -3.57
CA PRO A 64 20.72 -10.96 -3.90
C PRO A 64 21.26 -9.56 -4.21
N ASN A 65 20.44 -8.52 -4.09
CA ASN A 65 20.84 -7.17 -4.45
C ASN A 65 21.54 -6.48 -3.27
N SER A 66 22.54 -5.64 -3.56
CA SER A 66 23.20 -4.78 -2.57
C SER A 66 22.94 -3.31 -2.92
N ALA A 67 22.06 -2.67 -2.15
CA ALA A 67 21.75 -1.24 -2.29
C ALA A 67 21.01 -0.70 -1.06
N TYR A 68 21.23 0.58 -0.75
CA TYR A 68 20.39 1.32 0.18
C TYR A 68 19.27 2.04 -0.57
N ARG A 69 18.02 1.70 -0.24
CA ARG A 69 16.84 2.32 -0.81
C ARG A 69 16.40 3.50 0.04
N LYS A 70 16.46 4.69 -0.58
CA LYS A 70 16.07 5.97 0.02
C LYS A 70 14.55 5.99 0.27
N CYS A 71 14.17 6.06 1.54
CA CYS A 71 12.80 6.08 2.01
C CYS A 71 12.59 7.23 3.00
N VAL A 72 11.33 7.51 3.31
CA VAL A 72 10.92 8.49 4.33
C VAL A 72 9.89 7.86 5.25
N ARG A 73 9.94 8.21 6.53
CA ARG A 73 8.84 7.98 7.46
C ARG A 73 7.83 9.09 7.29
N VAL A 74 6.58 8.71 7.12
CA VAL A 74 5.47 9.64 6.93
C VAL A 74 4.42 9.37 8.00
N GLN A 75 4.03 10.40 8.72
CA GLN A 75 2.87 10.37 9.60
C GLN A 75 1.64 10.82 8.82
N LEU A 76 0.66 9.94 8.70
CA LEU A 76 -0.58 10.25 7.97
C LEU A 76 -1.43 11.24 8.78
N ILE A 77 -1.86 12.34 8.16
CA ILE A 77 -2.65 13.39 8.82
C ILE A 77 -4.00 12.84 9.29
N LYS A 78 -4.64 12.00 8.47
CA LYS A 78 -6.00 11.49 8.73
C LYS A 78 -6.13 10.56 9.93
N ASN A 79 -5.06 9.90 10.35
CA ASN A 79 -5.15 8.86 11.38
C ASN A 79 -3.91 8.76 12.28
N GLY A 80 -2.93 9.66 12.14
CA GLY A 80 -1.71 9.69 12.93
C GLY A 80 -0.77 8.49 12.74
N LYS A 81 -1.09 7.53 11.86
CA LYS A 81 -0.27 6.32 11.69
C LYS A 81 1.03 6.67 10.96
N LYS A 82 2.15 6.19 11.51
CA LYS A 82 3.46 6.27 10.88
C LYS A 82 3.64 5.14 9.87
N ILE A 83 4.03 5.47 8.64
CA ILE A 83 4.30 4.52 7.56
C ILE A 83 5.67 4.78 6.95
N THR A 84 6.26 3.79 6.30
CA THR A 84 7.42 3.97 5.42
C THR A 84 6.96 4.13 3.99
N ALA A 85 7.48 5.16 3.31
CA ALA A 85 7.27 5.39 1.90
C ALA A 85 8.60 5.47 1.17
N PHE A 86 8.71 4.78 0.03
CA PHE A 86 9.86 4.87 -0.85
C PHE A 86 9.83 6.18 -1.66
N VAL A 87 11.00 6.76 -1.89
CA VAL A 87 11.15 7.95 -2.74
C VAL A 87 11.66 7.49 -4.12
N PRO A 88 10.82 7.52 -5.17
CA PRO A 88 11.23 7.11 -6.51
C PRO A 88 12.05 8.20 -7.20
N GLY A 89 12.97 7.79 -8.08
CA GLY A 89 13.88 8.67 -8.82
C GLY A 89 15.18 8.90 -8.07
N ASP A 90 16.29 9.02 -8.81
CA ASP A 90 17.57 9.32 -8.19
C ASP A 90 17.62 10.79 -7.74
N GLY A 91 18.38 11.08 -6.69
CA GLY A 91 18.48 12.42 -6.10
C GLY A 91 17.20 12.97 -5.47
N CYS A 92 16.03 12.33 -5.67
CA CYS A 92 14.73 12.85 -5.27
C CYS A 92 14.53 13.01 -3.75
N LEU A 93 15.37 12.35 -2.94
CA LEU A 93 15.38 12.54 -1.49
C LEU A 93 15.80 13.97 -1.10
N ASN A 94 16.54 14.66 -1.96
CA ASN A 94 17.01 16.04 -1.70
C ASN A 94 15.88 17.06 -1.80
N PHE A 95 14.78 16.74 -2.50
CA PHE A 95 13.62 17.64 -2.62
C PHE A 95 12.67 17.55 -1.42
N ILE A 96 12.82 16.53 -0.58
CA ILE A 96 11.95 16.26 0.55
C ILE A 96 12.68 16.67 1.82
N ASP A 97 12.07 17.55 2.60
CA ASP A 97 12.58 17.97 3.89
C ASP A 97 11.74 17.39 5.03
N GLU A 98 12.27 17.49 6.25
CA GLU A 98 11.49 17.14 7.44
C GLU A 98 10.31 18.10 7.58
N ASN A 99 9.19 17.60 8.08
CA ASN A 99 7.92 18.33 8.20
C ASN A 99 7.25 18.73 6.87
N ASP A 100 7.80 18.34 5.71
CA ASP A 100 7.12 18.57 4.43
C ASP A 100 5.80 17.79 4.33
N GLU A 101 4.83 18.42 3.69
CA GLU A 101 3.60 17.76 3.29
C GLU A 101 3.83 16.91 2.03
N VAL A 102 3.55 15.61 2.13
CA VAL A 102 3.69 14.65 1.04
C VAL A 102 2.39 13.92 0.73
N LEU A 103 2.19 13.62 -0.56
CA LEU A 103 1.14 12.71 -1.02
C LEU A 103 1.74 11.33 -1.27
N VAL A 104 1.19 10.33 -0.59
CA VAL A 104 1.65 8.95 -0.64
C VAL A 104 0.62 8.07 -1.34
N SER A 105 1.11 7.12 -2.14
CA SER A 105 0.31 6.08 -2.82
C SER A 105 0.80 4.68 -2.47
N GLY A 106 -0.03 3.67 -2.67
CA GLY A 106 0.43 2.27 -2.67
C GLY A 106 1.22 1.94 -3.93
N PHE A 107 2.06 0.91 -3.87
CA PHE A 107 2.81 0.44 -5.05
C PHE A 107 2.00 -0.37 -6.08
N GLY A 108 0.69 -0.56 -5.86
CA GLY A 108 -0.17 -1.32 -6.79
C GLY A 108 -0.21 -2.84 -6.58
N ARG A 109 0.62 -3.43 -5.70
CA ARG A 109 0.54 -4.87 -5.34
C ARG A 109 -0.45 -5.18 -4.22
N SER A 110 -1.63 -4.58 -4.22
CA SER A 110 -2.74 -4.89 -3.29
C SER A 110 -2.40 -4.90 -1.78
N GLY A 111 -1.42 -4.09 -1.35
CA GLY A 111 -0.96 -3.99 0.03
C GLY A 111 0.30 -4.82 0.36
N HIS A 112 0.93 -5.41 -0.65
CA HIS A 112 2.24 -6.07 -0.53
C HIS A 112 3.38 -5.13 -0.92
N SER A 113 4.57 -5.43 -0.41
CA SER A 113 5.79 -4.75 -0.85
C SER A 113 6.18 -5.19 -2.27
N VAL A 114 7.00 -4.39 -2.92
CA VAL A 114 7.39 -4.58 -4.33
C VAL A 114 8.89 -4.74 -4.43
N GLY A 115 9.31 -5.64 -5.31
CA GLY A 115 10.73 -5.87 -5.62
C GLY A 115 11.53 -6.27 -4.39
N ASP A 116 12.69 -5.63 -4.27
CA ASP A 116 13.70 -5.83 -3.25
C ASP A 116 13.47 -5.02 -1.97
N LEU A 117 12.39 -4.23 -1.87
CA LEU A 117 12.07 -3.43 -0.68
C LEU A 117 11.36 -4.26 0.40
N PRO A 118 12.01 -4.59 1.53
CA PRO A 118 11.34 -5.26 2.64
C PRO A 118 10.43 -4.29 3.40
N GLY A 119 9.19 -4.69 3.68
CA GLY A 119 8.28 -3.94 4.55
C GLY A 119 7.71 -2.63 3.99
N VAL A 120 8.29 -2.06 2.92
CA VAL A 120 7.79 -0.83 2.29
C VAL A 120 6.67 -1.14 1.30
N LYS A 121 5.49 -0.60 1.55
CA LYS A 121 4.27 -0.85 0.76
C LYS A 121 3.80 0.37 -0.02
N PHE A 122 4.43 1.51 0.21
CA PHE A 122 4.00 2.81 -0.26
C PHE A 122 5.14 3.58 -0.93
N LYS A 123 4.79 4.53 -1.78
CA LYS A 123 5.71 5.45 -2.45
C LYS A 123 5.21 6.90 -2.39
N VAL A 124 6.14 7.84 -2.42
CA VAL A 124 5.86 9.27 -2.55
C VAL A 124 5.48 9.60 -4.00
N VAL A 125 4.48 10.47 -4.16
CA VAL A 125 3.98 10.93 -5.48
C VAL A 125 4.11 12.44 -5.64
N LYS A 126 3.81 13.19 -4.56
CA LYS A 126 3.89 14.65 -4.53
C LYS A 126 4.56 15.11 -3.23
N VAL A 127 5.22 16.25 -3.30
CA VAL A 127 5.89 16.95 -2.19
C VAL A 127 5.50 18.42 -2.31
N ALA A 128 5.11 19.06 -1.21
CA ALA A 128 4.71 20.47 -1.19
C ALA A 128 3.71 20.83 -2.32
N ARG A 129 2.70 19.97 -2.53
CA ARG A 129 1.66 20.07 -3.59
C ARG A 129 2.17 19.94 -5.04
N VAL A 130 3.47 19.81 -5.28
CA VAL A 130 4.08 19.59 -6.61
C VAL A 130 4.36 18.10 -6.83
N SER A 131 4.23 17.63 -8.08
CA SER A 131 4.58 16.24 -8.41
C SER A 131 6.08 16.02 -8.31
N LEU A 132 6.49 14.93 -7.66
CA LEU A 132 7.90 14.57 -7.54
C LEU A 132 8.55 14.36 -8.92
N LEU A 133 7.80 13.82 -9.89
CA LEU A 133 8.28 13.63 -11.26
C LEU A 133 8.47 14.96 -12.01
N ALA A 134 7.70 15.99 -11.66
CA ALA A 134 7.87 17.32 -12.24
C ALA A 134 9.12 18.01 -11.67
N LEU A 135 9.39 17.83 -10.36
CA LEU A 135 10.63 18.29 -9.71
C LEU A 135 11.85 17.56 -10.30
N PHE A 136 11.79 16.24 -10.41
CA PHE A 136 12.87 15.42 -10.96
C PHE A 136 13.23 15.75 -12.41
N LYS A 137 12.24 16.13 -13.22
CA LYS A 137 12.45 16.55 -14.61
C LYS A 137 12.69 18.06 -14.76
N GLU A 138 12.84 18.77 -13.64
CA GLU A 138 13.08 20.23 -13.61
C GLU A 138 12.00 21.04 -14.36
N LYS A 139 10.80 20.47 -14.52
CA LYS A 139 9.67 21.16 -15.17
C LYS A 139 8.96 22.13 -14.24
N LYS A 140 9.18 21.97 -12.94
CA LYS A 140 8.63 22.79 -11.87
C LYS A 140 9.67 22.88 -10.76
N GLU A 141 9.67 23.99 -10.07
CA GLU A 141 10.45 24.18 -8.85
C GLU A 141 9.61 23.87 -7.61
N LYS A 142 10.30 23.54 -6.52
CA LYS A 142 9.64 23.37 -5.22
C LYS A 142 9.20 24.77 -4.74
N PRO A 143 7.92 24.97 -4.40
CA PRO A 143 7.48 26.25 -3.87
C PRO A 143 8.24 26.52 -2.58
N ARG A 144 8.84 27.72 -2.48
CA ARG A 144 9.45 28.19 -1.24
C ARG A 144 8.31 28.61 -0.31
N SER A 145 8.34 28.08 0.92
CA SER A 145 7.52 28.58 2.02
C SER A 145 8.16 29.81 2.62
#